data_AF-G0AC60-F1
#
_entry.id   AF-G0AC60-F1
#
_cell.length_a   1.000
_cell.length_b   1.000
_cell.length_c   1.000
_cell.angle_alpha   90.00
_cell.angle_beta   90.00
_cell.angle_gamma   90.00
#
_symmetry.space_group_name_H-M   'P 1'
#
loop_
_entity.id
_entity.type
_entity.pdbx_description
1 polymer ?
#
loop_
_entity_poly.entity_id
_entity_poly.type
_entity_poly.pdbx_seq_one_letter_code
_entity_poly.pdbx_strand_id
1 'polypeptide(L)'
;MSLVHKQQIKLRDGQWQKLEPLLTGKQSDPGANAKNNRLFIEAVLWIVLNKGSWRCLPERFGSSSTVYMRFRRWTECDFWRQLAQSQADDKELAQTLGKIVEYSDLYTRRIEQRLLRKAQKTLYRSAIAAAKAARPAGRTQVAVDESTLHWVGLVTA
;
A
#
# COMPACT_ATOMS: atom_id res chain seq x y z
N MET A 1 30.51 5.26 -6.10
CA MET A 1 29.13 5.14 -6.63
C MET A 1 28.93 3.72 -7.12
N SER A 2 28.16 2.91 -6.40
CA SER A 2 27.94 1.49 -6.75
C SER A 2 27.16 1.38 -8.07
N LEU A 3 27.79 0.81 -9.09
CA LEU A 3 27.11 0.31 -10.30
C LEU A 3 26.20 -0.86 -9.88
N VAL A 4 24.98 -0.52 -9.44
CA VAL A 4 23.92 -1.50 -9.21
C VAL A 4 23.63 -2.11 -10.58
N HIS A 5 24.11 -3.33 -10.81
CA HIS A 5 23.76 -4.12 -11.98
C HIS A 5 22.25 -4.39 -11.95
N LYS A 6 21.49 -3.58 -12.69
CA LYS A 6 20.05 -3.75 -12.81
C LYS A 6 19.79 -4.88 -13.81
N GLN A 7 19.12 -5.92 -13.37
CA GLN A 7 18.77 -7.05 -14.21
C GLN A 7 17.84 -6.60 -15.34
N GLN A 8 18.22 -6.93 -16.57
CA GLN A 8 17.35 -6.85 -17.73
C GLN A 8 16.46 -8.09 -17.72
N ILE A 9 15.15 -7.88 -17.60
CA ILE A 9 14.19 -8.99 -17.53
C ILE A 9 13.44 -9.04 -18.84
N LYS A 10 13.38 -10.25 -19.39
CA LYS A 10 12.57 -10.59 -20.56
C LYS A 10 11.95 -11.96 -20.26
N LEU A 11 10.63 -12.07 -20.38
CA LEU A 11 9.97 -13.36 -20.27
C LEU A 11 10.42 -14.24 -21.45
N ARG A 12 10.60 -15.54 -21.23
CA ARG A 12 10.80 -16.47 -22.36
C ARG A 12 9.53 -16.54 -23.18
N ASP A 13 9.65 -16.75 -24.48
CA ASP A 13 8.49 -16.77 -25.38
C ASP A 13 7.48 -17.87 -25.00
N GLY A 14 7.95 -19.05 -24.59
CA GLY A 14 7.08 -20.12 -24.11
C GLY A 14 6.33 -19.78 -22.81
N GLN A 15 6.93 -18.99 -21.91
CA GLN A 15 6.24 -18.49 -20.72
C GLN A 15 5.21 -17.42 -21.10
N TRP A 16 5.55 -16.56 -22.05
CA TRP A 16 4.64 -15.55 -22.56
C TRP A 16 3.40 -16.18 -23.20
N GLN A 17 3.57 -17.20 -24.03
CA GLN A 17 2.46 -17.93 -24.67
C GLN A 17 1.47 -18.54 -23.67
N LYS A 18 1.93 -18.93 -22.48
CA LYS A 18 1.05 -19.41 -21.40
C LYS A 18 0.29 -18.27 -20.71
N LEU A 19 0.94 -17.11 -20.52
CA LEU A 19 0.34 -15.96 -19.85
C LEU A 19 -0.63 -15.19 -20.72
N GLU A 20 -0.24 -14.92 -21.96
CA GLU A 20 -1.01 -14.10 -22.90
C GLU A 20 -2.51 -14.42 -22.94
N PRO A 21 -2.96 -15.69 -23.06
CA PRO A 21 -4.38 -16.03 -23.09
C PRO A 21 -5.13 -15.72 -21.80
N LEU A 22 -4.45 -15.48 -20.67
CA LEU A 22 -5.09 -15.19 -19.39
C LEU A 22 -5.21 -13.69 -19.10
N LEU A 23 -4.50 -12.85 -19.83
CA LEU A 23 -4.48 -11.41 -19.57
C LEU A 23 -5.71 -10.72 -20.17
N THR A 24 -6.26 -9.76 -19.43
CA THR A 24 -7.34 -8.88 -19.88
C THR A 24 -6.80 -7.65 -20.62
N GLY A 25 -7.60 -7.11 -21.54
CA GLY A 25 -7.26 -5.97 -22.39
C GLY A 25 -6.47 -6.36 -23.64
N LYS A 26 -6.65 -7.59 -24.14
CA LYS A 26 -6.20 -7.97 -25.48
C LYS A 26 -6.96 -7.17 -26.53
N GLN A 27 -6.46 -7.11 -27.76
CA GLN A 27 -7.17 -6.49 -28.89
C GLN A 27 -8.59 -7.03 -29.09
N SER A 28 -8.84 -8.29 -28.70
CA SER A 28 -10.14 -8.97 -28.79
C SER A 28 -11.11 -8.61 -27.66
N ASP A 29 -10.65 -7.96 -26.59
CA ASP A 29 -11.47 -7.73 -25.40
C ASP A 29 -12.27 -6.42 -25.55
N PRO A 30 -13.54 -6.37 -25.12
CA PRO A 30 -14.31 -5.13 -25.12
C PRO A 30 -13.67 -4.07 -24.21
N GLY A 31 -13.44 -2.86 -24.72
CA GLY A 31 -12.95 -1.71 -23.95
C GLY A 31 -11.56 -1.23 -24.36
N ALA A 32 -10.84 -0.60 -23.41
CA ALA A 32 -9.52 -0.02 -23.69
C ALA A 32 -8.45 -1.11 -23.86
N ASN A 33 -8.00 -1.30 -25.10
CA ASN A 33 -6.91 -2.22 -25.44
C ASN A 33 -5.61 -1.81 -24.76
N ALA A 34 -4.92 -2.78 -24.17
CA ALA A 34 -3.57 -2.59 -23.70
C ALA A 34 -2.61 -2.62 -24.89
N LYS A 35 -1.90 -1.51 -25.14
CA LYS A 35 -0.98 -1.37 -26.28
C LYS A 35 0.07 -2.49 -26.37
N ASN A 36 0.56 -2.99 -25.24
CA ASN A 36 1.48 -4.13 -25.19
C ASN A 36 1.44 -4.79 -23.80
N ASN A 37 0.80 -5.95 -23.68
CA ASN A 37 0.67 -6.68 -22.41
C ASN A 37 2.00 -7.27 -21.94
N ARG A 38 2.84 -7.76 -22.85
CA ARG A 38 4.14 -8.33 -22.50
C ARG A 38 5.06 -7.30 -21.89
N LEU A 39 5.15 -6.15 -22.54
CA LEU A 39 5.97 -5.04 -22.09
C LEU A 39 5.51 -4.55 -20.70
N PHE A 40 4.21 -4.56 -20.44
CA PHE A 40 3.66 -4.24 -19.12
C PHE A 40 4.11 -5.24 -18.04
N ILE A 41 3.96 -6.55 -18.27
CA ILE A 41 4.40 -7.57 -17.29
C ILE A 41 5.91 -7.48 -17.05
N GLU A 42 6.71 -7.33 -18.11
CA GLU A 42 8.16 -7.18 -18.01
C GLU A 42 8.55 -5.89 -17.25
N ALA A 43 7.79 -4.81 -17.40
CA ALA A 43 7.99 -3.57 -16.63
C ALA A 43 7.76 -3.78 -15.12
N VAL A 44 6.68 -4.49 -14.77
CA VAL A 44 6.36 -4.82 -13.37
C VAL A 44 7.46 -5.72 -12.79
N LEU A 45 7.88 -6.75 -13.53
CA LEU A 45 8.98 -7.61 -13.12
C LEU A 45 10.27 -6.83 -12.90
N TRP A 46 10.57 -5.87 -13.76
CA TRP A 46 11.76 -5.01 -13.61
C TRP A 46 11.73 -4.26 -12.29
N ILE A 47 10.59 -3.71 -11.89
CA ILE A 47 10.42 -3.04 -10.60
C ILE A 47 10.62 -4.01 -9.44
N VAL A 48 9.98 -5.18 -9.51
CA VAL A 48 9.98 -6.18 -8.43
C VAL A 48 11.39 -6.76 -8.20
N LEU A 49 12.07 -7.24 -9.26
CA LEU A 49 13.37 -7.89 -9.09
C LEU A 49 14.49 -6.90 -8.77
N ASN A 50 14.44 -5.70 -9.35
CA ASN A 50 15.45 -4.68 -9.07
C ASN A 50 15.16 -3.88 -7.80
N LYS A 51 14.05 -4.17 -7.11
CA LYS A 51 13.51 -3.37 -5.99
C LYS A 51 13.48 -1.87 -6.35
N GLY A 52 13.14 -1.59 -7.60
CA GLY A 52 13.25 -0.27 -8.21
C GLY A 52 12.12 0.67 -7.76
N SER A 53 12.40 1.97 -7.76
CA SER A 53 11.33 2.96 -7.66
C SER A 53 10.57 3.03 -8.99
N TRP A 54 9.23 3.14 -8.93
CA TRP A 54 8.39 3.40 -10.11
C TRP A 54 8.86 4.63 -10.89
N ARG A 55 9.40 5.65 -10.21
CA ARG A 55 9.94 6.87 -10.86
C ARG A 55 11.20 6.60 -11.69
N CYS A 56 11.87 5.47 -11.49
CA CYS A 56 13.10 5.09 -12.17
C CYS A 56 12.87 3.99 -13.22
N LEU A 57 11.61 3.72 -13.58
CA LEU A 57 11.29 2.75 -14.63
C LEU A 57 11.90 3.23 -15.96
N PRO A 58 12.68 2.39 -16.66
CA PRO A 58 13.23 2.75 -17.96
C PRO A 58 12.17 3.10 -19.00
N GLU A 59 12.40 4.13 -19.81
CA GLU A 59 11.45 4.65 -20.80
C GLU A 59 11.00 3.62 -21.84
N ARG A 60 11.83 2.61 -22.13
CA ARG A 60 11.47 1.49 -23.02
C ARG A 60 10.19 0.74 -22.58
N PHE A 61 9.83 0.82 -21.31
CA PHE A 61 8.61 0.21 -20.77
C PHE A 61 7.38 1.14 -20.85
N GLY A 62 7.57 2.36 -21.36
CA GLY A 62 6.56 3.40 -21.42
C GLY A 62 6.51 4.27 -20.16
N SER A 63 5.42 5.05 -20.05
CA SER A 63 5.22 5.97 -18.93
C SER A 63 5.07 5.22 -17.60
N SER A 64 5.94 5.53 -16.64
CA SER A 64 5.93 4.95 -15.30
C SER A 64 4.58 5.11 -14.59
N SER A 65 3.93 6.27 -14.74
CA SER A 65 2.61 6.54 -14.17
C SER A 65 1.54 5.61 -14.74
N THR A 66 1.55 5.37 -16.05
CA THR A 66 0.58 4.50 -16.72
C THR A 66 0.75 3.05 -16.29
N VAL A 67 1.99 2.56 -16.28
CA VAL A 67 2.32 1.19 -15.83
C VAL A 67 1.91 1.03 -14.37
N TYR A 68 2.26 1.98 -13.51
CA TYR A 68 1.90 1.94 -12.09
C TYR A 68 0.38 1.93 -11.87
N MET A 69 -0.37 2.79 -12.56
CA MET A 69 -1.84 2.83 -12.41
C MET A 69 -2.48 1.51 -12.82
N ARG A 70 -1.98 0.86 -13.87
CA ARG A 70 -2.47 -0.47 -14.26
C ARG A 70 -2.08 -1.54 -13.24
N PHE A 71 -0.84 -1.55 -12.76
CA PHE A 71 -0.38 -2.44 -11.70
C PHE A 71 -1.26 -2.32 -10.45
N ARG A 72 -1.59 -1.08 -10.05
CA ARG A 72 -2.46 -0.80 -8.92
C ARG A 72 -3.85 -1.38 -9.13
N ARG A 73 -4.49 -1.15 -10.28
CA ARG A 73 -5.82 -1.72 -10.59
C ARG A 73 -5.82 -3.24 -10.52
N TRP A 74 -4.80 -3.88 -11.10
CA TRP A 74 -4.68 -5.35 -11.05
C TRP A 74 -4.45 -5.87 -9.63
N THR A 75 -3.75 -5.11 -8.79
CA THR A 75 -3.57 -5.42 -7.37
C THR A 75 -4.89 -5.31 -6.61
N GLU A 76 -5.66 -4.24 -6.84
CA GLU A 76 -6.96 -4.03 -6.20
C GLU A 76 -8.00 -5.09 -6.61
N CYS A 77 -7.87 -5.68 -7.79
CA CYS A 77 -8.71 -6.80 -8.26
C CYS A 77 -8.15 -8.21 -7.92
N ASP A 78 -7.06 -8.30 -7.14
CA ASP A 78 -6.36 -9.55 -6.79
C ASP A 78 -5.93 -10.41 -8.00
N PHE A 79 -5.77 -9.78 -9.17
CA PHE A 79 -5.50 -10.44 -10.44
C PHE A 79 -4.13 -11.12 -10.45
N TRP A 80 -3.13 -10.55 -9.75
CA TRP A 80 -1.79 -11.12 -9.67
C TRP A 80 -1.78 -12.51 -9.02
N ARG A 81 -2.61 -12.72 -7.98
CA ARG A 81 -2.74 -14.04 -7.33
C ARG A 81 -3.40 -15.06 -8.25
N GLN A 82 -4.48 -14.66 -8.93
CA GLN A 82 -5.16 -15.52 -9.90
C GLN A 82 -4.20 -15.94 -11.02
N LEU A 83 -3.41 -15.00 -11.53
CA LEU A 83 -2.41 -15.28 -12.56
C LEU A 83 -1.33 -16.23 -12.03
N ALA A 84 -0.80 -16.02 -10.83
CA ALA A 84 0.19 -16.93 -10.24
C ALA A 84 -0.35 -18.35 -10.03
N GLN A 85 -1.59 -18.48 -9.55
CA GLN A 85 -2.25 -19.77 -9.31
C GLN A 85 -2.55 -20.53 -10.61
N SER A 86 -2.83 -19.82 -11.70
CA SER A 86 -3.08 -20.42 -13.01
C SER A 86 -1.86 -21.12 -13.64
N GLN A 87 -0.64 -20.83 -13.14
CA GLN A 87 0.62 -21.33 -13.71
C GLN A 87 1.20 -22.52 -12.92
N ALA A 88 0.34 -23.41 -12.40
CA ALA A 88 0.77 -24.55 -11.59
C ALA A 88 1.78 -25.47 -12.32
N ASP A 89 1.67 -25.59 -13.64
CA ASP A 89 2.51 -26.46 -14.47
C ASP A 89 3.90 -25.87 -14.78
N ASP A 90 4.15 -24.59 -14.48
CA ASP A 90 5.41 -23.90 -14.73
C ASP A 90 5.94 -23.27 -13.44
N LYS A 91 6.70 -24.06 -12.68
CA LYS A 91 7.19 -23.68 -11.36
C LYS A 91 8.03 -22.38 -11.38
N GLU A 92 8.81 -22.17 -12.43
CA GLU A 92 9.67 -20.98 -12.57
C GLU A 92 8.82 -19.72 -12.85
N LEU A 93 7.82 -19.84 -13.74
CA LEU A 93 6.88 -18.77 -14.02
C LEU A 93 6.03 -18.45 -12.79
N ALA A 94 5.51 -19.47 -12.09
CA ALA A 94 4.76 -19.30 -10.86
C ALA A 94 5.57 -18.58 -9.78
N GLN A 95 6.85 -18.94 -9.60
CA GLN A 95 7.74 -18.22 -8.67
C GLN A 95 7.95 -16.76 -9.09
N THR A 96 8.11 -16.52 -10.39
CA THR A 96 8.31 -15.17 -10.94
C THR A 96 7.09 -14.28 -10.68
N LEU A 97 5.88 -14.81 -10.91
CA LEU A 97 4.63 -14.14 -10.58
C LEU A 97 4.42 -14.00 -9.07
N GLY A 98 4.83 -14.99 -8.28
CA GLY A 98 4.77 -14.96 -6.81
C GLY A 98 5.53 -13.78 -6.22
N LYS A 99 6.66 -13.39 -6.80
CA LYS A 99 7.38 -12.16 -6.40
C LYS A 99 6.55 -10.89 -6.65
N ILE A 100 5.76 -10.86 -7.73
CA ILE A 100 4.84 -9.74 -7.99
C ILE A 100 3.73 -9.71 -6.94
N VAL A 101 3.17 -10.87 -6.59
CA VAL A 101 2.14 -10.99 -5.54
C VAL A 101 2.67 -10.46 -4.21
N GLU A 102 3.86 -10.91 -3.78
CA GLU A 102 4.49 -10.43 -2.55
C GLU A 102 4.70 -8.90 -2.58
N TYR A 103 5.19 -8.37 -3.69
CA TYR A 103 5.35 -6.93 -3.87
C TYR A 103 4.02 -6.17 -3.82
N SER A 104 2.96 -6.72 -4.41
CA SER A 104 1.62 -6.14 -4.38
C SER A 104 1.03 -6.13 -2.97
N ASP A 105 1.31 -7.14 -2.16
CA ASP A 105 0.86 -7.21 -0.76
C ASP A 105 1.55 -6.16 0.10
N LEU A 106 2.86 -6.00 -0.09
CA LEU A 106 3.63 -4.95 0.58
C LEU A 106 3.12 -3.55 0.21
N TYR A 107 2.70 -3.37 -1.04
CA TYR A 107 2.09 -2.13 -1.50
C TYR A 107 0.74 -1.87 -0.80
N THR A 108 -0.16 -2.85 -0.80
CA THR A 108 -1.49 -2.75 -0.16
C THR A 108 -1.36 -2.46 1.34
N ARG A 109 -0.52 -3.20 2.06
CA ARG A 109 -0.27 -2.99 3.51
C ARG A 109 0.15 -1.57 3.84
N ARG A 110 1.02 -0.94 3.03
CA ARG A 110 1.47 0.45 3.29
C ARG A 110 0.34 1.46 3.12
N ILE A 111 -0.54 1.23 2.14
CA ILE A 111 -1.70 2.09 1.92
C ILE A 111 -2.70 1.91 3.06
N GLU A 112 -3.03 0.67 3.40
CA GLU A 112 -3.91 0.33 4.51
C GLU A 112 -3.39 0.93 5.83
N GLN A 113 -2.10 0.76 6.16
CA GLN A 113 -1.51 1.36 7.35
C GLN A 113 -1.64 2.88 7.37
N ARG A 114 -1.45 3.55 6.23
CA ARG A 114 -1.64 5.02 6.14
C ARG A 114 -3.09 5.41 6.33
N LEU A 115 -4.02 4.67 5.74
CA LEU A 115 -5.46 4.91 5.87
C LEU A 115 -5.93 4.65 7.31
N LEU A 116 -5.49 3.55 7.92
CA LEU A 116 -5.76 3.20 9.33
C LEU A 116 -5.24 4.29 10.27
N ARG A 117 -3.98 4.72 10.12
CA ARG A 117 -3.42 5.81 10.93
C ARG A 117 -4.19 7.12 10.78
N LYS A 118 -4.61 7.45 9.55
CA LYS A 118 -5.41 8.64 9.28
C LYS A 118 -6.78 8.54 9.95
N ALA A 119 -7.47 7.40 9.83
CA ALA A 119 -8.76 7.13 10.46
C ALA A 119 -8.66 7.17 11.99
N GLN A 120 -7.67 6.50 12.58
CA GLN A 120 -7.41 6.50 14.02
C GLN A 120 -7.16 7.92 14.54
N LYS A 121 -6.37 8.73 13.81
CA LYS A 121 -6.13 10.13 14.18
C LYS A 121 -7.41 10.96 14.16
N THR A 122 -8.29 10.73 13.18
CA THR A 122 -9.59 11.39 13.11
C THR A 122 -10.48 11.00 14.29
N LEU A 123 -10.59 9.71 14.60
CA LEU A 123 -11.37 9.19 15.73
C LEU A 123 -10.84 9.71 17.07
N TYR A 124 -9.52 9.67 17.28
CA TYR A 124 -8.90 10.21 18.48
C TYR A 124 -9.20 11.70 18.66
N ARG A 125 -9.10 12.48 17.57
CA ARG A 125 -9.41 13.93 17.62
C ARG A 125 -10.86 14.20 17.93
N SER A 126 -11.81 13.49 17.33
CA SER A 126 -13.24 13.68 17.61
C SER A 126 -13.59 13.25 19.03
N ALA A 127 -13.02 12.16 19.54
CA ALA A 127 -13.20 11.72 20.92
C ALA A 127 -12.70 12.75 21.94
N ILE A 128 -11.50 13.32 21.72
CA ILE A 128 -10.97 14.40 22.58
C ILE A 128 -11.84 15.66 22.51
N ALA A 129 -12.33 16.03 21.33
CA ALA A 129 -13.23 17.17 21.19
C ALA A 129 -14.56 16.94 21.94
N ALA A 130 -15.15 15.75 21.81
CA ALA A 130 -16.36 15.37 22.54
C ALA A 130 -16.15 15.37 24.06
N ALA A 131 -15.02 14.83 24.54
CA ALA A 131 -14.67 14.84 25.96
C ALA A 131 -14.48 16.27 26.51
N LYS A 132 -13.88 17.19 25.71
CA LYS A 132 -13.80 18.61 26.06
C LYS A 132 -15.17 19.28 26.13
N ALA A 133 -16.07 18.95 25.19
CA ALA A 133 -17.42 19.51 25.15
C ALA A 133 -18.31 18.98 26.30
N ALA A 134 -18.14 17.72 26.70
CA ALA A 134 -18.85 17.10 27.82
C ALA A 134 -18.32 17.55 29.19
N ARG A 135 -17.21 18.29 29.25
CA ARG A 135 -16.68 18.83 30.50
C ARG A 135 -17.67 19.90 31.02
N PRO A 136 -18.24 19.74 32.22
CA PRO A 136 -19.20 20.72 32.73
C PRO A 136 -18.55 22.09 32.86
N ALA A 137 -19.23 23.12 32.38
CA ALA A 137 -18.86 24.52 32.52
C ALA A 137 -19.05 24.95 33.99
N GLY A 138 -18.13 24.51 34.84
CA GLY A 138 -18.24 24.71 36.28
C GLY A 138 -17.45 23.67 37.04
N ARG A 139 -16.12 23.76 37.01
CA ARG A 139 -15.39 23.41 38.23
C ARG A 139 -15.71 24.55 39.18
N THR A 140 -16.78 24.43 39.96
CA THR A 140 -16.99 25.25 41.14
C THR A 140 -15.63 25.25 41.84
N GLN A 141 -15.05 26.44 42.06
CA GLN A 141 -14.01 26.55 43.07
C GLN A 141 -14.59 25.83 44.28
N VAL A 142 -14.02 24.67 44.63
CA VAL A 142 -14.25 24.13 45.96
C VAL A 142 -13.76 25.27 46.82
N ALA A 143 -14.70 26.01 47.41
CA ALA A 143 -14.39 27.03 48.37
C ALA A 143 -13.48 26.32 49.36
N VAL A 144 -12.21 26.72 49.39
CA VAL A 144 -11.33 26.38 50.49
C VAL A 144 -11.95 27.15 51.65
N ASP A 145 -12.90 26.51 52.30
CA ASP A 145 -13.53 27.00 53.50
C ASP A 145 -12.39 27.28 54.48
N GLU A 146 -12.31 28.52 54.96
CA GLU A 146 -11.38 28.97 56.00
C GLU A 146 -11.39 28.05 57.23
N SER A 147 -12.49 27.28 57.39
CA SER A 147 -12.62 26.19 58.34
C SER A 147 -11.62 25.03 58.15
N THR A 148 -10.99 24.83 56.98
CA THR A 148 -9.97 23.78 56.79
C THR A 148 -8.54 24.18 57.16
N LEU A 149 -8.31 25.45 57.50
CA LEU A 149 -6.97 25.96 57.85
C LEU A 149 -6.69 26.00 59.37
N HIS A 150 -7.68 25.72 60.24
CA HIS A 150 -7.47 25.84 61.69
C HIS A 150 -6.57 24.75 62.31
N TRP A 151 -6.39 23.60 61.67
CA TRP A 151 -5.51 22.54 62.18
C TRP A 151 -4.02 22.82 61.97
N VAL A 152 -3.66 23.67 61.00
CA VAL A 152 -2.24 24.02 60.72
C VAL A 152 -1.65 24.94 61.80
N GLY A 153 -2.50 25.58 62.61
CA GLY A 153 -2.08 26.44 63.74
C GLY A 153 -1.78 25.69 65.05
N LEU A 154 -2.03 24.38 65.15
CA LEU A 154 -1.85 23.60 66.39
C LEU A 154 -0.51 22.81 66.44
N VAL A 155 0.33 22.88 65.41
CA VAL A 155 1.59 22.11 65.32
C VAL A 155 2.84 23.01 65.44
N THR A 156 2.68 24.31 65.68
CA THR A 156 3.80 25.21 65.97
C THR A 156 3.52 26.04 67.22
N ALA A 157 3.55 25.37 68.38
CA ALA A 157 3.72 25.97 69.70
C ALA A 157 4.85 25.26 70.44
#